data_AF-A0A3G2CKB1-F1
#
_entry.id   AF-A0A3G2CKB1-F1
#
_cell.length_a   1.000
_cell.length_b   1.000
_cell.length_c   1.000
_cell.angle_alpha   90.00
_cell.angle_beta   90.00
_cell.angle_gamma   90.00
#
_symmetry.space_group_name_H-M   'P 1'
#
loop_
_entity.id
_entity.type
_entity.pdbx_description
1 polymer ?
#
loop_
_entity_poly.entity_id
_entity_poly.type
_entity_poly.pdbx_seq_one_letter_code
_entity_poly.pdbx_strand_id
1 'polypeptide(L)'
;MLILSRRDVVELLTLETCIDAVERAFGLHAQQRTFGPRVLGLPTEDGGFHIKIAGLRGERNYFAAKTNGNFPNNPPRFGLPTIQGTVVLADATNGTPLAVMDSGSITMLRTAAATAVAAKYLARSDSHTATVVGCGVQGEIQLAAIKTVLPLRRVLMIDTDHARAEDAASRATTRLGLRAEAAKDLRAALRESDVCVTCTPSRRAYVMAGDIPPGTFIGAVGADSEGKQE
;
A
#
# COMPACT_ATOMS: atom_id res chain seq x y z
N MET A 1 28.85 -2.39 4.53
CA MET A 1 27.43 -2.67 4.23
C MET A 1 26.63 -2.48 5.51
N LEU A 2 25.56 -1.69 5.46
CA LEU A 2 24.68 -1.39 6.59
C LEU A 2 23.57 -2.45 6.72
N ILE A 3 23.11 -2.70 7.94
CA ILE A 3 21.94 -3.55 8.20
C ILE A 3 20.93 -2.71 8.97
N LEU A 4 19.72 -2.56 8.42
CA LEU A 4 18.62 -1.84 9.06
C LEU A 4 17.50 -2.83 9.38
N SER A 5 17.29 -3.04 10.67
CA SER A 5 16.20 -3.83 11.19
C SER A 5 14.84 -3.15 10.92
N ARG A 6 13.76 -3.88 11.20
CA ARG A 6 12.41 -3.30 11.20
C ARG A 6 12.30 -2.07 12.10
N ARG A 7 12.96 -2.10 13.26
CA ARG A 7 12.95 -0.98 14.20
C ARG A 7 13.57 0.26 13.56
N ASP A 8 14.76 0.10 12.98
CA ASP A 8 15.48 1.19 12.33
C ASP A 8 14.66 1.79 11.18
N VAL A 9 14.02 0.95 10.36
CA VAL A 9 13.15 1.42 9.26
C VAL A 9 11.95 2.21 9.80
N VAL A 10 11.26 1.72 10.84
CA VAL A 10 10.08 2.39 11.39
C VAL A 10 10.44 3.71 12.08
N GLU A 11 11.62 3.80 12.70
CA GLU A 11 12.11 5.03 13.33
C GLU A 11 12.56 6.08 12.28
N LEU A 12 13.08 5.66 11.12
CA LEU A 12 13.69 6.55 10.12
C LEU A 12 12.81 6.91 8.92
N LEU A 13 11.86 6.05 8.53
CA LEU A 13 11.01 6.24 7.35
C LEU A 13 9.60 6.64 7.76
N THR A 14 9.30 7.94 7.72
CA THR A 14 7.94 8.45 7.96
C THR A 14 7.05 8.27 6.73
N LEU A 15 5.73 8.40 6.91
CA LEU A 15 4.80 8.28 5.80
C LEU A 15 4.96 9.42 4.78
N GLU A 16 5.17 10.65 5.25
CA GLU A 16 5.36 11.85 4.42
C GLU A 16 6.62 11.73 3.58
N THR A 17 7.75 11.37 4.20
CA THR A 17 9.02 11.17 3.49
C THR A 17 8.95 10.01 2.50
N CYS A 18 8.14 8.98 2.79
CA CYS A 18 7.88 7.89 1.87
C CYS A 18 7.03 8.35 0.67
N ILE A 19 6.01 9.18 0.88
CA ILE A 19 5.20 9.78 -0.18
C ILE A 19 6.08 10.61 -1.11
N ASP A 20 6.90 11.51 -0.57
CA ASP A 20 7.82 12.32 -1.36
C ASP A 20 8.80 11.46 -2.18
N ALA A 21 9.36 10.41 -1.56
CA ALA A 21 10.28 9.50 -2.23
C ALA A 21 9.61 8.74 -3.38
N VAL A 22 8.38 8.26 -3.17
CA VAL A 22 7.59 7.55 -4.19
C VAL A 22 7.18 8.50 -5.33
N GLU A 23 6.75 9.71 -5.01
CA GLU A 23 6.39 10.74 -6.00
C GLU A 23 7.58 11.06 -6.90
N ARG A 24 8.75 11.31 -6.30
CA ARG A 24 10.01 11.50 -7.06
C ARG A 24 10.35 10.29 -7.91
N ALA A 25 10.17 9.06 -7.39
CA ALA A 25 10.47 7.85 -8.15
C ALA A 25 9.58 7.70 -9.39
N PHE A 26 8.28 8.01 -9.29
CA PHE A 26 7.38 8.06 -10.46
C PHE A 26 7.83 9.12 -11.47
N GLY A 27 8.17 10.33 -11.02
CA GLY A 27 8.69 11.39 -11.88
C GLY A 27 9.98 11.00 -12.63
N LEU A 28 10.94 10.39 -11.92
CA LEU A 28 12.18 9.88 -12.52
C LEU A 28 11.89 8.76 -13.52
N HIS A 29 10.93 7.88 -13.23
CA HIS A 29 10.56 6.81 -14.16
C HIS A 29 9.93 7.35 -15.44
N ALA A 30 9.04 8.34 -15.34
CA ALA A 30 8.45 9.02 -16.50
C ALA A 30 9.53 9.72 -17.37
N GLN A 31 10.59 10.22 -16.75
CA GLN A 31 11.76 10.80 -17.42
C GLN A 31 12.77 9.75 -17.93
N GLN A 32 12.47 8.45 -17.85
CA GLN A 32 13.37 7.36 -18.23
C GLN A 32 14.70 7.32 -17.45
N ARG A 33 14.73 7.90 -16.24
CA ARG A 33 15.89 7.94 -15.34
C ARG A 33 15.94 6.77 -14.36
N THR A 34 15.42 5.62 -14.77
CA THR A 34 15.46 4.38 -14.00
C THR A 34 15.98 3.23 -14.86
N PHE A 35 16.44 2.14 -14.24
CA PHE A 35 16.79 0.91 -14.96
C PHE A 35 15.55 0.05 -15.29
N GLY A 36 14.35 0.56 -14.96
CA GLY A 36 13.07 -0.12 -15.14
C GLY A 36 12.78 -1.19 -14.07
N PRO A 37 11.52 -1.41 -13.69
CA PRO A 37 11.16 -2.47 -12.76
C PRO A 37 11.17 -3.84 -13.45
N ARG A 38 11.52 -4.89 -12.70
CA ARG A 38 11.29 -6.30 -13.06
C ARG A 38 10.75 -7.05 -11.85
N VAL A 39 9.93 -8.06 -12.12
CA VAL A 39 9.30 -8.89 -11.09
C VAL A 39 9.50 -10.35 -11.45
N LEU A 40 9.88 -11.16 -10.47
CA LEU A 40 9.90 -12.62 -10.53
C LEU A 40 9.02 -13.15 -9.39
N GLY A 41 8.18 -14.14 -9.68
CA GLY A 41 7.33 -14.81 -8.71
C GLY A 41 7.62 -16.30 -8.68
N LEU A 42 7.57 -16.89 -7.49
CA LEU A 42 7.65 -18.33 -7.28
C LEU A 42 6.49 -18.74 -6.37
N PRO A 43 5.39 -19.29 -6.92
CA PRO A 43 4.31 -19.82 -6.10
C PRO A 43 4.78 -21.05 -5.30
N THR A 44 4.22 -21.23 -4.11
CA THR A 44 4.39 -22.40 -3.26
C THR A 44 3.00 -22.89 -2.79
N GLU A 45 2.94 -24.00 -2.05
CA GLU A 45 1.68 -24.56 -1.58
C GLU A 45 0.89 -23.60 -0.67
N ASP A 46 1.55 -23.00 0.33
CA ASP A 46 0.92 -22.12 1.31
C ASP A 46 1.04 -20.61 0.99
N GLY A 47 1.65 -20.24 -0.14
CA GLY A 47 1.97 -18.85 -0.45
C GLY A 47 2.85 -18.68 -1.67
N GLY A 48 3.82 -17.77 -1.58
CA GLY A 48 4.79 -17.59 -2.65
C GLY A 48 5.84 -16.54 -2.33
N PHE A 49 6.95 -16.60 -3.06
CA PHE A 49 8.03 -15.63 -3.00
C PHE A 49 7.97 -14.70 -4.21
N HIS A 50 8.27 -13.42 -3.99
CA HIS A 50 8.41 -12.44 -5.06
C HIS A 50 9.73 -11.70 -4.91
N ILE A 51 10.40 -11.51 -6.03
CA ILE A 51 11.57 -10.65 -6.16
C ILE A 51 11.18 -9.49 -7.06
N LYS A 52 11.25 -8.27 -6.54
CA LYS A 52 11.03 -7.04 -7.29
C LYS A 52 12.34 -6.28 -7.34
N ILE A 53 12.88 -6.08 -8.53
CA ILE A 53 14.11 -5.31 -8.72
C ILE A 53 13.84 -4.04 -9.50
N ALA A 54 14.60 -3.00 -9.19
CA ALA A 54 14.62 -1.76 -9.94
C ALA A 54 15.95 -1.04 -9.70
N GLY A 55 16.17 0.07 -10.39
CA GLY A 55 17.27 0.96 -10.06
C GLY A 55 17.01 2.38 -10.50
N LEU A 56 17.73 3.31 -9.90
CA LEU A 56 17.65 4.75 -10.18
C LEU A 56 18.94 5.25 -10.82
N ARG A 57 18.81 6.17 -11.78
CA ARG A 57 19.92 6.88 -12.43
C ARG A 57 20.01 8.31 -11.91
N GLY A 58 21.18 8.70 -11.43
CA GLY A 58 21.40 10.03 -10.85
C GLY A 58 22.87 10.32 -10.62
N GLU A 59 23.19 11.21 -9.67
CA GLU A 59 24.57 11.47 -9.24
C GLU A 59 25.27 10.17 -8.80
N ARG A 60 24.50 9.29 -8.16
CA ARG A 60 24.87 7.90 -7.91
C ARG A 60 23.80 6.98 -8.47
N ASN A 61 24.22 5.92 -9.15
CA ASN A 61 23.31 4.89 -9.63
C ASN A 61 23.04 3.88 -8.52
N TYR A 62 21.76 3.58 -8.29
CA TYR A 62 21.34 2.60 -7.28
C TYR A 62 20.64 1.42 -7.92
N PHE A 63 20.94 0.23 -7.41
CA PHE A 63 20.17 -0.98 -7.63
C PHE A 63 19.48 -1.37 -6.33
N ALA A 64 18.21 -1.76 -6.40
CA ALA A 64 17.47 -2.31 -5.28
C ALA A 64 16.80 -3.61 -5.67
N ALA A 65 16.93 -4.63 -4.83
CA ALA A 65 16.20 -5.88 -4.93
C ALA A 65 15.41 -6.13 -3.65
N LYS A 66 14.09 -6.23 -3.78
CA LYS A 66 13.20 -6.62 -2.69
C LYS A 66 12.79 -8.07 -2.88
N THR A 67 13.15 -8.92 -1.92
CA THR A 67 12.71 -10.32 -1.86
C THR A 67 11.72 -10.44 -0.71
N ASN A 68 10.49 -10.87 -0.97
CA ASN A 68 9.51 -11.10 0.07
C ASN A 68 8.70 -12.39 -0.12
N GLY A 69 8.38 -13.04 0.98
CA GLY A 69 7.33 -14.06 1.05
C GLY A 69 5.97 -13.41 1.27
N ASN A 70 4.94 -13.98 0.67
CA ASN A 70 3.54 -13.67 0.92
C ASN A 70 2.80 -14.95 1.31
N PHE A 71 2.49 -15.08 2.60
CA PHE A 71 1.88 -16.27 3.21
C PHE A 71 0.66 -15.84 4.03
N PRO A 72 -0.54 -15.79 3.42
CA PRO A 72 -1.76 -15.30 4.08
C PRO A 72 -2.12 -16.04 5.37
N ASN A 73 -1.75 -17.31 5.48
CA ASN A 73 -2.04 -18.15 6.65
C ASN A 73 -1.01 -18.04 7.78
N ASN A 74 0.06 -17.26 7.62
CA ASN A 74 1.08 -17.09 8.66
C ASN A 74 0.55 -16.53 9.99
N PRO A 75 -0.30 -15.47 10.00
CA PRO A 75 -0.80 -14.94 11.27
C PRO A 75 -1.59 -15.97 12.09
N PRO A 76 -2.63 -16.65 11.53
CA PRO A 76 -3.40 -17.61 12.33
C PRO A 76 -2.68 -18.93 12.61
N ARG A 77 -1.71 -19.38 11.77
CA ARG A 77 -1.00 -20.65 12.00
C ARG A 77 0.25 -20.52 12.86
N PHE A 78 1.00 -19.44 12.71
CA PHE A 78 2.35 -19.32 13.29
C PHE A 78 2.57 -18.04 14.10
N GLY A 79 1.59 -17.13 14.14
CA GLY A 79 1.76 -15.82 14.78
C GLY A 79 2.77 -14.91 14.03
N LEU A 80 3.06 -15.20 12.76
CA LEU A 80 4.02 -14.47 11.94
C LEU A 80 3.33 -13.52 10.95
N PRO A 81 3.99 -12.44 10.50
CA PRO A 81 3.43 -11.57 9.46
C PRO A 81 3.20 -12.30 8.13
N THR A 82 2.16 -11.87 7.41
CA THR A 82 1.86 -12.33 6.04
C THR A 82 2.97 -11.99 5.06
N ILE A 83 3.51 -10.77 5.15
CA ILE A 83 4.61 -10.30 4.30
C ILE A 83 5.88 -10.22 5.14
N GLN A 84 6.93 -10.90 4.69
CA GLN A 84 8.24 -10.91 5.33
C GLN A 84 9.33 -10.92 4.26
N GLY A 85 10.50 -10.37 4.55
CA GLY A 85 11.63 -10.41 3.63
C GLY A 85 12.60 -9.25 3.81
N THR A 86 13.43 -9.02 2.81
CA THR A 86 14.47 -7.99 2.84
C THR A 86 14.51 -7.14 1.57
N VAL A 87 15.04 -5.93 1.71
CA VAL A 87 15.47 -5.08 0.59
C VAL A 87 16.99 -5.00 0.62
N VAL A 88 17.64 -5.39 -0.47
CA VAL A 88 19.08 -5.19 -0.70
C VAL A 88 19.26 -3.95 -1.57
N LEU A 89 20.12 -3.03 -1.13
CA LEU A 89 20.54 -1.84 -1.87
C LEU A 89 22.01 -2.00 -2.27
N ALA A 90 22.33 -1.75 -3.53
CA ALA A 90 23.70 -1.77 -4.05
C ALA A 90 23.98 -0.54 -4.92
N ASP A 91 25.26 -0.21 -5.06
CA ASP A 91 25.74 0.72 -6.08
C ASP A 91 25.64 0.06 -7.45
N ALA A 92 24.84 0.61 -8.36
CA ALA A 92 24.65 0.05 -9.69
C ALA A 92 25.82 0.35 -10.65
N THR A 93 26.83 1.10 -10.21
CA THR A 93 28.02 1.42 -11.00
C THR A 93 29.10 0.35 -10.86
N ASN A 94 29.32 -0.14 -9.64
CA ASN A 94 30.40 -1.10 -9.33
C ASN A 94 29.93 -2.36 -8.59
N GLY A 95 28.63 -2.49 -8.31
CA GLY A 95 28.05 -3.64 -7.63
C GLY A 95 28.22 -3.67 -6.12
N THR A 96 28.81 -2.64 -5.49
CA THR A 96 29.10 -2.64 -4.05
C THR A 96 27.80 -2.73 -3.24
N PRO A 97 27.62 -3.74 -2.37
CA PRO A 97 26.48 -3.81 -1.46
C PRO A 97 26.51 -2.68 -0.43
N LEU A 98 25.43 -1.91 -0.37
CA LEU A 98 25.31 -0.74 0.49
C LEU A 98 24.54 -1.05 1.75
N ALA A 99 23.36 -1.67 1.63
CA ALA A 99 22.50 -1.96 2.78
C ALA A 99 21.61 -3.19 2.57
N VAL A 100 21.23 -3.82 3.68
CA VAL A 100 20.11 -4.79 3.76
C VAL A 100 19.10 -4.27 4.78
N MET A 101 17.82 -4.26 4.43
CA MET A 101 16.76 -3.60 5.22
C MET A 101 15.51 -4.47 5.35
N ASP A 102 14.71 -4.27 6.40
CA ASP A 102 13.38 -4.89 6.54
C ASP A 102 12.46 -4.56 5.35
N SER A 103 11.89 -5.60 4.72
CA SER A 103 10.95 -5.43 3.60
C SER A 103 9.52 -5.18 4.05
N GLY A 104 9.12 -5.68 5.23
CA GLY A 104 7.73 -5.63 5.69
C GLY A 104 7.24 -4.19 5.85
N SER A 105 7.98 -3.40 6.62
CA SER A 105 7.63 -2.02 6.95
C SER A 105 7.76 -1.09 5.75
N ILE A 106 8.83 -1.26 4.94
CA ILE A 106 8.96 -0.55 3.66
C ILE A 106 7.78 -0.89 2.74
N THR A 107 7.38 -2.16 2.64
CA THR A 107 6.26 -2.57 1.80
C THR A 107 4.95 -1.95 2.25
N MET A 108 4.68 -1.90 3.56
CA MET A 108 3.52 -1.23 4.10
C MET A 108 3.47 0.25 3.67
N LEU A 109 4.51 1.02 3.99
CA LEU A 109 4.55 2.46 3.74
C LEU A 109 4.55 2.81 2.25
N ARG A 110 5.41 2.18 1.44
CA ARG A 110 5.54 2.50 0.01
C ARG A 110 4.28 2.16 -0.79
N THR A 111 3.49 1.18 -0.33
CA THR A 111 2.26 0.79 -1.02
C THR A 111 1.17 1.83 -0.77
N ALA A 112 1.06 2.33 0.46
CA ALA A 112 0.18 3.45 0.80
C ALA A 112 0.60 4.76 0.12
N ALA A 113 1.91 5.02 0.11
CA ALA A 113 2.48 6.19 -0.55
C ALA A 113 2.17 6.21 -2.05
N ALA A 114 2.25 5.06 -2.74
CA ALA A 114 1.89 4.99 -4.17
C ALA A 114 0.42 5.37 -4.42
N THR A 115 -0.50 4.88 -3.60
CA THR A 115 -1.92 5.26 -3.69
C THR A 115 -2.14 6.73 -3.36
N ALA A 116 -1.47 7.27 -2.34
CA ALA A 116 -1.57 8.69 -1.99
C ALA A 116 -1.06 9.59 -3.12
N VAL A 117 0.08 9.25 -3.75
CA VAL A 117 0.56 9.96 -4.95
C VAL A 117 -0.47 9.88 -6.07
N ALA A 118 -1.03 8.70 -6.36
CA ALA A 118 -2.08 8.59 -7.36
C ALA A 118 -3.31 9.46 -7.02
N ALA A 119 -3.78 9.42 -5.77
CA ALA A 119 -4.91 10.20 -5.29
C ALA A 119 -4.66 11.71 -5.40
N LYS A 120 -3.45 12.18 -5.06
CA LYS A 120 -3.04 13.60 -5.17
C LYS A 120 -3.24 14.16 -6.59
N TYR A 121 -3.01 13.34 -7.62
CA TYR A 121 -3.09 13.77 -9.02
C TYR A 121 -4.40 13.40 -9.72
N LEU A 122 -5.12 12.37 -9.25
CA LEU A 122 -6.26 11.79 -9.96
C LEU A 122 -7.59 11.92 -9.21
N ALA A 123 -7.57 12.13 -7.89
CA ALA A 123 -8.78 12.40 -7.14
C ALA A 123 -9.17 13.88 -7.24
N ARG A 124 -10.43 14.19 -6.95
CA ARG A 124 -10.88 15.58 -6.88
C ARG A 124 -10.24 16.24 -5.66
N SER A 125 -9.77 17.48 -5.81
CA SER A 125 -9.13 18.21 -4.71
C SER A 125 -10.08 18.50 -3.54
N ASP A 126 -11.39 18.42 -3.77
CA ASP A 126 -12.46 18.59 -2.79
C ASP A 126 -13.01 17.25 -2.25
N SER A 127 -12.28 16.14 -2.40
CA SER A 127 -12.67 14.85 -1.83
C SER A 127 -12.69 14.88 -0.30
N HIS A 128 -13.86 14.61 0.30
CA HIS A 128 -14.10 14.69 1.74
C HIS A 128 -14.52 13.36 2.38
N THR A 129 -15.07 12.42 1.59
CA THR A 129 -15.52 11.12 2.08
C THR A 129 -14.75 9.98 1.41
N ALA A 130 -14.17 9.10 2.22
CA ALA A 130 -13.50 7.89 1.76
C ALA A 130 -14.26 6.62 2.16
N THR A 131 -14.18 5.56 1.36
CA THR A 131 -14.48 4.19 1.77
C THR A 131 -13.22 3.34 1.73
N VAL A 132 -12.99 2.54 2.77
CA VAL A 132 -11.90 1.55 2.83
C VAL A 132 -12.50 0.16 2.90
N VAL A 133 -12.17 -0.70 1.94
CA VAL A 133 -12.60 -2.10 1.89
C VAL A 133 -11.43 -3.01 2.21
N GLY A 134 -11.54 -3.75 3.31
CA GLY A 134 -10.45 -4.51 3.91
C GLY A 134 -9.74 -3.71 5.00
N CYS A 135 -10.13 -3.95 6.24
CA CYS A 135 -9.70 -3.22 7.43
C CYS A 135 -8.48 -3.86 8.10
N GLY A 136 -7.56 -4.40 7.29
CA GLY A 136 -6.26 -4.91 7.74
C GLY A 136 -5.18 -3.82 7.77
N VAL A 137 -3.92 -4.25 7.92
CA VAL A 137 -2.75 -3.35 7.98
C VAL A 137 -2.71 -2.37 6.79
N GLN A 138 -2.98 -2.84 5.57
CA GLN A 138 -3.01 -1.97 4.38
C GLN A 138 -4.15 -0.96 4.43
N GLY A 139 -5.38 -1.36 4.77
CA GLY A 139 -6.52 -0.44 4.82
C GLY A 139 -6.27 0.77 5.74
N GLU A 140 -5.70 0.53 6.93
CA GLU A 140 -5.37 1.60 7.86
C GLU A 140 -4.30 2.56 7.34
N ILE A 141 -3.18 2.04 6.83
CA ILE A 141 -2.08 2.89 6.36
C ILE A 141 -2.45 3.63 5.07
N GLN A 142 -3.30 3.03 4.21
CA GLN A 142 -3.81 3.66 3.00
C GLN A 142 -4.68 4.87 3.33
N LEU A 143 -5.58 4.73 4.31
CA LEU A 143 -6.39 5.85 4.80
C LEU A 143 -5.51 6.98 5.36
N ALA A 144 -4.53 6.63 6.18
CA ALA A 144 -3.59 7.60 6.73
C ALA A 144 -2.85 8.34 5.61
N ALA A 145 -2.36 7.63 4.60
CA ALA A 145 -1.62 8.21 3.47
C ALA A 145 -2.49 9.14 2.62
N ILE A 146 -3.72 8.72 2.28
CA ILE A 146 -4.62 9.55 1.48
C ILE A 146 -5.04 10.81 2.25
N LYS A 147 -5.25 10.72 3.57
CA LYS A 147 -5.54 11.90 4.40
C LYS A 147 -4.42 12.95 4.36
N THR A 148 -3.17 12.54 4.10
CA THR A 148 -2.07 13.52 3.99
C THR A 148 -2.15 14.38 2.72
N VAL A 149 -2.86 13.92 1.69
CA VAL A 149 -2.93 14.57 0.37
C VAL A 149 -4.33 15.07 -0.01
N LEU A 150 -5.38 14.64 0.70
CA LEU A 150 -6.77 15.05 0.46
C LEU A 150 -7.45 15.53 1.75
N PRO A 151 -8.41 16.48 1.68
CA PRO A 151 -9.08 17.05 2.84
C PRO A 151 -10.18 16.13 3.39
N LEU A 152 -9.86 14.87 3.66
CA LEU A 152 -10.80 13.87 4.17
C LEU A 152 -11.35 14.25 5.55
N ARG A 153 -12.68 14.15 5.68
CA ARG A 153 -13.44 14.44 6.91
C ARG A 153 -14.20 13.22 7.42
N ARG A 154 -14.65 12.34 6.52
CA ARG A 154 -15.41 11.13 6.85
C ARG A 154 -14.79 9.89 6.21
N VAL A 155 -14.88 8.76 6.90
CA VAL A 155 -14.51 7.46 6.34
C VAL A 155 -15.53 6.37 6.69
N LEU A 156 -15.83 5.54 5.70
CA LEU A 156 -16.64 4.33 5.81
C LEU A 156 -15.72 3.11 5.79
N MET A 157 -15.73 2.33 6.85
CA MET A 157 -14.92 1.12 6.97
C MET A 157 -15.76 -0.11 6.61
N ILE A 158 -15.30 -0.90 5.65
CA ILE A 158 -15.93 -2.14 5.20
C ILE A 158 -14.94 -3.29 5.41
N ASP A 159 -15.41 -4.36 6.06
CA ASP A 159 -14.71 -5.64 6.11
C ASP A 159 -15.72 -6.77 6.18
N THR A 160 -15.34 -7.94 5.66
CA THR A 160 -16.11 -9.18 5.85
C THR A 160 -16.29 -9.56 7.32
N ASP A 161 -15.32 -9.17 8.15
CA ASP A 161 -15.39 -9.27 9.60
C ASP A 161 -15.78 -7.91 10.18
N HIS A 162 -17.07 -7.74 10.49
CA HIS A 162 -17.60 -6.45 10.90
C HIS A 162 -16.93 -5.87 12.15
N ALA A 163 -16.49 -6.72 13.09
CA ALA A 163 -15.78 -6.27 14.28
C ALA A 163 -14.45 -5.60 13.91
N ARG A 164 -13.75 -6.07 12.87
CA ARG A 164 -12.53 -5.39 12.37
C ARG A 164 -12.85 -4.02 11.77
N ALA A 165 -13.99 -3.87 11.11
CA ALA A 165 -14.42 -2.57 10.58
C ALA A 165 -14.75 -1.57 11.71
N GLU A 166 -15.43 -2.02 12.77
CA GLU A 166 -15.71 -1.22 13.98
C GLU A 166 -14.42 -0.76 14.66
N ASP A 167 -13.50 -1.69 14.86
CA ASP A 167 -12.17 -1.45 15.42
C ASP A 167 -11.34 -0.46 14.60
N ALA A 168 -11.33 -0.62 13.28
CA ALA A 168 -10.63 0.28 12.37
C ALA A 168 -11.27 1.68 12.35
N ALA A 169 -12.59 1.78 12.40
CA ALA A 169 -13.30 3.05 12.51
C ALA A 169 -12.94 3.78 13.83
N SER A 170 -12.94 3.06 14.96
CA SER A 170 -12.52 3.62 16.25
C SER A 170 -11.08 4.16 16.21
N ARG A 171 -10.15 3.42 15.59
CA ARG A 171 -8.77 3.89 15.38
C ARG A 171 -8.68 5.10 14.46
N ALA A 172 -9.43 5.13 13.37
CA ALA A 172 -9.46 6.27 12.45
C ALA A 172 -10.00 7.54 13.12
N THR A 173 -11.05 7.42 13.94
CA THR A 173 -11.54 8.54 14.75
C THR A 173 -10.48 9.04 15.71
N THR A 174 -9.88 8.13 16.50
CA THR A 174 -8.93 8.50 17.57
C THR A 174 -7.59 9.02 17.04
N ARG A 175 -7.03 8.38 16.00
CA ARG A 175 -5.67 8.67 15.50
C ARG A 175 -5.65 9.69 14.36
N LEU A 176 -6.71 9.74 13.55
CA LEU A 176 -6.77 10.60 12.37
C LEU A 176 -7.81 11.71 12.49
N GLY A 177 -8.60 11.78 13.56
CA GLY A 177 -9.62 12.81 13.75
C GLY A 177 -10.68 12.83 12.64
N LEU A 178 -10.97 11.67 12.05
CA LEU A 178 -12.00 11.52 11.03
C LEU A 178 -13.35 11.17 11.68
N ARG A 179 -14.46 11.59 11.08
CA ARG A 179 -15.77 10.96 11.36
C ARG A 179 -15.77 9.58 10.73
N ALA A 180 -15.42 8.55 11.49
CA ALA A 180 -15.34 7.18 10.99
C ALA A 180 -16.51 6.33 11.47
N GLU A 181 -17.05 5.50 10.57
CA GLU A 181 -18.11 4.55 10.88
C GLU A 181 -17.88 3.21 10.15
N ALA A 182 -18.24 2.12 10.81
CA ALA A 182 -18.27 0.81 10.20
C ALA A 182 -19.57 0.65 9.41
N ALA A 183 -19.45 0.33 8.12
CA ALA A 183 -20.58 0.10 7.25
C ALA A 183 -20.71 -1.40 6.92
N LYS A 184 -21.93 -1.82 6.54
CA LYS A 184 -22.23 -3.20 6.14
C LYS A 184 -22.57 -3.32 4.66
N ASP A 185 -23.08 -2.25 4.06
CA ASP A 185 -23.44 -2.19 2.65
C ASP A 185 -22.38 -1.41 1.87
N LEU A 186 -21.58 -2.16 1.11
CA LEU A 186 -20.55 -1.57 0.26
C LEU A 186 -21.13 -0.65 -0.81
N ARG A 187 -22.27 -0.99 -1.43
CA ARG A 187 -22.83 -0.18 -2.53
C ARG A 187 -23.37 1.13 -1.99
N ALA A 188 -24.01 1.12 -0.82
CA ALA A 188 -24.40 2.35 -0.13
C ALA A 188 -23.17 3.21 0.20
N ALA A 189 -22.10 2.59 0.73
CA ALA A 189 -20.87 3.32 1.05
C ALA A 189 -20.20 3.95 -0.18
N LEU A 190 -20.12 3.21 -1.30
CA LEU A 190 -19.55 3.71 -2.56
C LEU A 190 -20.32 4.90 -3.12
N ARG A 191 -21.65 4.92 -3.00
CA ARG A 191 -22.49 6.05 -3.46
C ARG A 191 -22.19 7.37 -2.78
N GLU A 192 -21.64 7.32 -1.56
CA GLU A 192 -21.29 8.50 -0.76
C GLU A 192 -19.80 8.85 -0.85
N SER A 193 -19.02 8.09 -1.62
CA SER A 193 -17.54 8.15 -1.60
C SER A 193 -16.97 8.98 -2.74
N ASP A 194 -16.08 9.91 -2.37
CA ASP A 194 -15.20 10.59 -3.32
C ASP A 194 -13.96 9.75 -3.63
N VAL A 195 -13.57 8.91 -2.68
CA VAL A 195 -12.40 8.02 -2.74
C VAL A 195 -12.80 6.65 -2.24
N CYS A 196 -12.46 5.58 -2.95
CA CYS A 196 -12.51 4.22 -2.43
C CYS A 196 -11.15 3.55 -2.55
N VAL A 197 -10.74 2.85 -1.49
CA VAL A 197 -9.54 2.00 -1.51
C VAL A 197 -9.93 0.57 -1.19
N THR A 198 -9.48 -0.38 -2.01
CA THR A 198 -9.68 -1.81 -1.79
C THR A 198 -8.34 -2.48 -1.44
N CYS A 199 -8.32 -3.28 -0.38
CA CYS A 199 -7.12 -3.88 0.23
C CYS A 199 -7.37 -5.31 0.73
N THR A 200 -8.14 -6.09 0.00
CA THR A 200 -8.59 -7.44 0.36
C THR A 200 -7.81 -8.52 -0.37
N PRO A 201 -7.78 -9.76 0.15
CA PRO A 201 -7.22 -10.90 -0.56
C PRO A 201 -8.20 -11.53 -1.57
N SER A 202 -9.25 -10.80 -1.99
CA SER A 202 -10.33 -11.36 -2.80
C SER A 202 -9.83 -11.91 -4.15
N ARG A 203 -10.55 -12.92 -4.63
CA ARG A 203 -10.41 -13.53 -5.97
C ARG A 203 -11.68 -13.36 -6.80
N ARG A 204 -12.59 -12.49 -6.34
CA ARG A 204 -13.88 -12.21 -6.96
C ARG A 204 -14.11 -10.71 -6.89
N ALA A 205 -14.49 -10.12 -8.03
CA ALA A 205 -14.94 -8.75 -8.06
C ALA A 205 -16.14 -8.54 -7.12
N TYR A 206 -16.07 -7.46 -6.35
CA TYR A 206 -17.15 -6.99 -5.49
C TYR A 206 -17.40 -5.48 -5.66
N VAL A 207 -16.45 -4.72 -6.24
CA VAL A 207 -16.70 -3.35 -6.74
C VAL A 207 -17.01 -3.43 -8.24
N MET A 208 -18.26 -3.13 -8.60
CA MET A 208 -18.69 -3.13 -10.01
C MET A 208 -18.77 -1.70 -10.55
N ALA A 209 -18.61 -1.52 -11.87
CA ALA A 209 -18.67 -0.21 -12.51
C ALA A 209 -19.96 0.58 -12.21
N GLY A 210 -21.10 -0.12 -12.08
CA GLY A 210 -22.39 0.51 -11.75
C GLY A 210 -22.53 0.96 -10.29
N ASP A 211 -21.60 0.58 -9.41
CA ASP A 211 -21.59 0.98 -8.01
C ASP A 211 -20.81 2.29 -7.77
N ILE A 212 -20.06 2.77 -8.78
CA ILE A 212 -19.10 3.87 -8.65
C ILE A 212 -19.72 5.16 -9.19
N PRO A 213 -19.93 6.19 -8.35
CA PRO A 213 -20.35 7.51 -8.83
C PRO A 213 -19.31 8.18 -9.74
N PRO A 214 -19.73 9.06 -10.66
CA PRO A 214 -18.80 9.90 -11.41
C PRO A 214 -17.92 10.75 -10.48
N GLY A 215 -16.63 10.83 -10.79
CA GLY A 215 -15.67 11.62 -10.02
C GLY A 215 -15.08 10.91 -8.79
N THR A 216 -15.42 9.64 -8.55
CA THR A 216 -14.80 8.83 -7.50
C THR A 216 -13.42 8.32 -7.92
N PHE A 217 -12.40 8.55 -7.08
CA PHE A 217 -11.08 7.92 -7.23
C PHE A 217 -11.09 6.51 -6.63
N ILE A 218 -10.55 5.53 -7.36
CA ILE A 218 -10.42 4.14 -6.90
C ILE A 218 -8.94 3.77 -6.77
N GLY A 219 -8.50 3.47 -5.55
CA GLY A 219 -7.21 2.86 -5.25
C GLY A 219 -7.36 1.34 -5.07
N ALA A 220 -7.21 0.56 -6.14
CA ALA A 220 -7.28 -0.90 -6.07
C ALA A 220 -5.89 -1.51 -5.74
N VAL A 221 -5.73 -2.02 -4.52
CA VAL A 221 -4.40 -2.40 -3.98
C VAL A 221 -4.25 -3.92 -3.80
N GLY A 222 -5.33 -4.63 -3.48
CA GLY A 222 -5.30 -6.04 -3.07
C GLY A 222 -5.13 -7.04 -4.23
N ALA A 223 -5.52 -6.66 -5.45
CA ALA A 223 -5.35 -7.47 -6.66
C ALA A 223 -3.92 -7.42 -7.22
N ASP A 224 -2.96 -8.02 -6.50
CA ASP A 224 -1.51 -7.93 -6.77
C ASP A 224 -0.89 -9.17 -7.44
N SER A 225 -1.68 -10.19 -7.73
CA SER A 225 -1.25 -11.45 -8.35
C SER A 225 -2.31 -12.01 -9.30
N GLU A 226 -1.90 -12.91 -10.18
CA GLU A 226 -2.80 -13.59 -11.11
C GLU A 226 -3.98 -14.26 -10.39
N GLY A 227 -5.19 -14.10 -10.93
CA GLY A 227 -6.43 -14.64 -10.38
C GLY A 227 -6.97 -13.93 -9.14
N LYS A 228 -6.32 -12.87 -8.64
CA LYS A 228 -6.95 -11.97 -7.66
C LYS A 228 -7.78 -10.90 -8.35
N GLN A 229 -8.89 -10.55 -7.72
CA GLN A 229 -9.82 -9.53 -8.20
C GLN A 229 -10.59 -8.95 -7.02
N GLU A 230 -10.84 -7.65 -7.08
CA GLU A 230 -11.60 -6.86 -6.10
C GLU A 230 -12.74 -6.12 -6.79
#